data_AF-A0A348NS82-F1
#
_entry.id   AF-A0A348NS82-F1
#
_cell.length_a   1.000
_cell.length_b   1.000
_cell.length_c   1.000
_cell.angle_alpha   90.00
_cell.angle_beta   90.00
_cell.angle_gamma   90.00
#
_symmetry.space_group_name_H-M   'P 1'
#
loop_
_entity.id
_entity.type
_entity.pdbx_description
1 polymer ?
#
loop_
_entity_poly.entity_id
_entity_poly.type
_entity_poly.pdbx_seq_one_letter_code
_entity_poly.pdbx_strand_id
1 'polypeptide(L)'
;HPLAGRERGGAISARSDLFIGRPWVVCRDEGTSSADLAVVEGLALDLGAMPLEMTPEEHDLSVAYVSHVPQLVSSLLAARLREAPAPSLGLAGQGVRDTTRIAASAPELWTQILGANSQPVVAVLDQLAADLGRVTDALRDPDAAGSRRTIADTMQRGNEGVERLPGKHGQNRRFEQLVVMVNDAPGQLARLFSDLGDLGVNVEDLRLEHSPGAAFGLAEISVEPGIVAYATAGLEERNWRIAGMGND
;
A
#
# COMPACT_ATOMS: atom_id res chain seq x y z
N HIS A 1 17.20 2.05 11.96
CA HIS A 1 16.35 1.19 11.12
C HIS A 1 16.04 1.90 9.80
N PRO A 2 16.81 1.62 8.73
CA PRO A 2 16.45 2.09 7.39
C PRO A 2 15.16 1.39 6.95
N LEU A 3 14.10 2.16 6.67
CA LEU A 3 12.84 1.65 6.11
C LEU A 3 12.98 1.49 4.59
N ALA A 4 13.96 0.67 4.21
CA ALA A 4 14.37 0.41 2.84
C ALA A 4 14.62 -1.09 2.69
N GLY A 5 13.71 -1.78 2.01
CA GLY A 5 13.80 -3.22 1.82
C GLY A 5 12.97 -3.69 0.63
N ARG A 6 13.36 -4.85 0.10
CA ARG A 6 12.57 -5.63 -0.85
C ARG A 6 12.51 -7.07 -0.35
N GLU A 7 11.58 -7.83 -0.87
CA GLU A 7 11.39 -9.26 -0.63
C GLU A 7 12.58 -10.15 -1.08
N ARG A 8 13.63 -9.58 -1.70
CA ARG A 8 14.84 -10.28 -2.14
C ARG A 8 16.04 -9.96 -1.25
N GLY A 9 16.63 -10.99 -0.66
CA GLY A 9 17.85 -10.89 0.15
C GLY A 9 19.15 -11.13 -0.63
N GLY A 10 20.28 -11.10 0.09
CA GLY A 10 21.61 -11.44 -0.40
C GLY A 10 22.42 -10.26 -0.94
N ALA A 11 23.75 -10.33 -0.81
CA ALA A 11 24.67 -9.26 -1.22
C ALA A 11 24.59 -8.91 -2.71
N ILE A 12 24.21 -9.86 -3.57
CA ILE A 12 24.02 -9.63 -5.01
C ILE A 12 22.84 -8.69 -5.31
N SER A 13 21.89 -8.58 -4.38
CA SER A 13 20.74 -7.68 -4.48
C SER A 13 21.05 -6.28 -3.92
N ALA A 14 22.28 -6.05 -3.45
CA ALA A 14 22.69 -4.76 -2.90
C ALA A 14 22.68 -3.68 -3.99
N ARG A 15 22.26 -2.48 -3.61
CA ARG A 15 22.27 -1.31 -4.49
C ARG A 15 22.79 -0.10 -3.72
N SER A 16 23.57 0.74 -4.39
CA SER A 16 24.09 1.98 -3.81
C SER A 16 23.00 3.02 -3.55
N ASP A 17 21.86 2.92 -4.23
CA ASP A 17 20.72 3.84 -4.13
C ASP A 17 19.61 3.31 -3.20
N LEU A 18 19.88 2.29 -2.38
CA LEU A 18 18.86 1.60 -1.58
C LEU A 18 18.15 2.55 -0.60
N PHE A 19 18.88 3.51 -0.02
CA PHE A 19 18.40 4.36 1.07
C PHE A 19 17.89 5.74 0.60
N ILE A 20 18.12 6.10 -0.67
CA ILE A 20 17.82 7.44 -1.18
C ILE A 20 16.31 7.75 -1.06
N GLY A 21 15.99 8.85 -0.38
CA GLY A 21 14.63 9.34 -0.13
C GLY A 21 13.80 8.42 0.78
N ARG A 22 14.43 7.46 1.46
CA ARG A 22 13.74 6.53 2.37
C ARG A 22 13.86 7.00 3.82
N PRO A 23 12.82 6.85 4.63
CA PRO A 23 12.93 7.09 6.07
C PRO A 23 14.00 6.19 6.70
N TRP A 24 14.79 6.77 7.60
CA TRP A 24 15.76 6.04 8.41
C TRP A 24 15.51 6.40 9.87
N VAL A 25 14.90 5.47 10.62
CA VAL A 25 14.63 5.72 12.03
C VAL A 25 15.91 5.57 12.84
N VAL A 26 16.22 6.55 13.67
CA VAL A 26 17.28 6.48 14.67
C VAL A 26 16.63 6.54 16.04
N CYS A 27 16.63 5.42 16.75
CA CYS A 27 16.04 5.34 18.08
C CYS A 27 17.06 5.82 19.11
N ARG A 28 16.70 6.80 19.94
CA ARG A 28 17.53 7.25 21.05
C ARG A 28 16.83 7.07 22.39
N ASP A 29 17.63 6.84 23.42
CA ASP A 29 17.21 6.82 24.82
C ASP A 29 17.91 7.93 25.61
N GLU A 30 17.69 7.97 26.93
CA GLU A 30 18.32 8.95 27.83
C GLU A 30 19.85 8.82 27.92
N GLY A 31 20.40 7.65 27.57
CA GLY A 31 21.83 7.38 27.59
C GLY A 31 22.56 7.79 26.31
N THR A 32 21.82 8.08 25.24
CA THR A 32 22.39 8.42 23.93
C THR A 32 22.83 9.88 23.92
N SER A 33 24.14 10.13 23.73
CA SER A 33 24.65 11.50 23.64
C SER A 33 24.24 12.15 22.30
N SER A 34 24.10 13.48 22.29
CA SER A 34 23.82 14.22 21.06
C SER A 34 24.93 14.08 20.01
N ALA A 35 26.17 13.89 20.45
CA ALA A 35 27.30 13.66 19.57
C ALA A 35 27.20 12.31 18.85
N ASP A 36 26.87 11.24 19.58
CA ASP A 36 26.71 9.90 19.00
C ASP A 36 25.49 9.84 18.06
N LEU A 37 24.39 10.49 18.44
CA LEU A 37 23.21 10.63 17.60
C LEU A 37 23.56 11.30 16.26
N ALA A 38 24.27 12.43 16.31
CA ALA A 38 24.66 13.19 15.12
C ALA A 38 25.55 12.37 14.16
N VAL A 39 26.37 11.45 14.67
CA VAL A 39 27.17 10.55 13.82
C VAL A 39 26.27 9.61 13.01
N VAL A 40 25.27 9.01 13.66
CA VAL A 40 24.35 8.06 12.99
C VAL A 40 23.41 8.78 12.03
N GLU A 41 22.91 9.96 12.41
CA GLU A 41 22.09 10.80 11.52
C GLU A 41 22.90 11.29 10.31
N GLY A 42 24.15 11.69 10.53
CA GLY A 42 25.08 12.08 9.46
C GLY A 42 25.26 10.96 8.44
N LEU A 43 25.48 9.73 8.90
CA LEU A 43 25.56 8.56 8.01
C LEU A 43 24.27 8.36 7.19
N ALA A 44 23.11 8.50 7.81
CA ALA A 44 21.84 8.36 7.11
C ALA A 44 21.68 9.45 6.03
N LEU A 45 22.07 10.70 6.33
CA LEU A 45 22.05 11.80 5.37
C LEU A 45 23.05 11.60 4.22
N ASP A 46 24.27 11.14 4.50
CA ASP A 46 25.29 10.85 3.48
C ASP A 46 24.84 9.77 2.50
N LEU A 47 23.98 8.84 2.95
CA LEU A 47 23.34 7.80 2.13
C LEU A 47 22.06 8.27 1.43
N GLY A 48 21.71 9.56 1.56
CA GLY A 48 20.54 10.18 0.95
C GLY A 48 19.21 9.80 1.60
N ALA A 49 19.23 9.21 2.79
CA ALA A 49 18.03 8.86 3.53
C ALA A 49 17.41 10.09 4.23
N MET A 50 16.23 9.90 4.82
CA MET A 50 15.54 10.90 5.63
C MET A 50 15.54 10.45 7.09
N PRO A 51 16.45 10.96 7.94
CA PRO A 51 16.50 10.60 9.35
C PRO A 51 15.19 10.95 10.06
N LEU A 52 14.72 10.06 10.92
CA LEU A 52 13.60 10.29 11.84
C LEU A 52 14.02 9.83 13.23
N GLU A 53 13.95 10.74 14.20
CA GLU A 53 14.24 10.44 15.59
C GLU A 53 12.95 10.05 16.33
N MET A 54 13.03 9.03 17.19
CA MET A 54 11.98 8.64 18.14
C MET A 54 12.56 7.76 19.25
N THR A 55 11.78 7.42 20.28
CA THR A 55 12.21 6.41 21.27
C THR A 55 12.09 4.98 20.71
N PRO A 56 12.79 3.99 21.30
CA PRO A 56 12.60 2.59 20.93
C PRO A 56 11.15 2.11 21.03
N GLU A 57 10.42 2.55 22.07
CA GLU A 57 9.02 2.17 22.31
C GLU A 57 8.09 2.77 21.26
N GLU A 58 8.30 4.05 20.91
CA GLU A 58 7.56 4.73 19.85
C GLU A 58 7.79 4.06 18.49
N HIS A 59 9.03 3.67 18.20
CA HIS A 59 9.38 2.92 17.01
C HIS A 59 8.65 1.59 16.94
N ASP A 60 8.73 0.78 18.00
CA ASP A 60 8.16 -0.55 18.04
C ASP A 60 6.63 -0.53 17.93
N LEU A 61 5.98 0.43 18.60
CA LEU A 61 4.55 0.68 18.41
C LEU A 61 4.23 1.09 16.97
N SER A 62 5.01 1.99 16.39
CA SER A 62 4.79 2.47 15.02
C SER A 62 4.90 1.33 14.00
N VAL A 63 5.96 0.52 14.05
CA VAL A 63 6.14 -0.60 13.12
C VAL A 63 5.17 -1.75 13.37
N ALA A 64 4.58 -1.87 14.57
CA ALA A 64 3.49 -2.79 14.81
C ALA A 64 2.28 -2.47 13.91
N TYR A 65 1.89 -1.18 13.83
CA TYR A 65 0.79 -0.73 12.97
C TYR A 65 1.12 -0.79 11.47
N VAL A 66 2.29 -0.28 11.07
CA VAL A 66 2.57 -0.03 9.64
C VAL A 66 3.34 -1.14 8.94
N SER A 67 3.81 -2.17 9.65
CA SER A 67 4.63 -3.25 9.09
C SER A 67 4.24 -4.64 9.61
N HIS A 68 4.29 -4.86 10.92
CA HIS A 68 4.22 -6.20 11.50
C HIS A 68 2.82 -6.81 11.45
N VAL A 69 1.79 -6.06 11.87
CA VAL A 69 0.41 -6.54 11.76
C VAL A 69 -0.03 -6.70 10.30
N PRO A 70 0.23 -5.73 9.40
CA PRO A 70 -0.02 -5.91 7.97
C PRO A 70 0.59 -7.20 7.41
N GLN A 71 1.82 -7.52 7.79
CA GLN A 71 2.48 -8.77 7.38
C GLN A 71 1.72 -10.02 7.86
N LEU A 72 1.32 -10.07 9.14
CA LEU A 72 0.57 -11.19 9.70
C LEU A 72 -0.80 -11.34 9.05
N VAL A 73 -1.53 -10.23 8.87
CA VAL A 73 -2.84 -10.23 8.20
C VAL A 73 -2.72 -10.73 6.76
N SER A 74 -1.74 -10.22 6.00
CA SER A 74 -1.43 -10.69 4.65
C SER A 74 -1.14 -12.20 4.63
N SER A 75 -0.35 -12.68 5.60
CA SER A 75 0.03 -14.10 5.70
C SER A 75 -1.16 -15.00 6.07
N LEU A 76 -2.00 -14.57 7.00
CA LEU A 76 -3.22 -15.28 7.41
C LEU A 76 -4.26 -15.32 6.28
N LEU A 77 -4.43 -14.20 5.55
CA LEU A 77 -5.30 -14.14 4.39
C LEU A 77 -4.80 -15.07 3.27
N ALA A 78 -3.51 -15.00 2.94
CA ALA A 78 -2.90 -15.88 1.95
C ALA A 78 -3.03 -17.36 2.32
N ALA A 79 -2.93 -17.69 3.62
CA ALA A 79 -3.08 -19.07 4.10
C ALA A 79 -4.48 -19.65 3.79
N ARG A 80 -5.54 -18.82 3.76
CA ARG A 80 -6.89 -19.27 3.36
C ARG A 80 -6.97 -19.73 1.90
N LEU A 81 -6.11 -19.20 1.02
CA LEU A 81 -6.06 -19.62 -0.38
C LEU A 81 -5.57 -21.06 -0.56
N ARG A 82 -4.85 -21.63 0.42
CA ARG A 82 -4.41 -23.03 0.38
C ARG A 82 -5.56 -24.03 0.40
N GLU A 83 -6.67 -23.64 1.01
CA GLU A 83 -7.87 -24.46 1.20
C GLU A 83 -8.98 -24.06 0.20
N ALA A 84 -8.76 -23.01 -0.60
CA ALA A 84 -9.73 -22.52 -1.56
C ALA A 84 -9.89 -23.50 -2.74
N PRO A 85 -11.12 -23.72 -3.25
CA PRO A 85 -11.33 -24.51 -4.46
C PRO A 85 -10.58 -23.93 -5.67
N ALA A 86 -10.03 -24.80 -6.52
CA ALA A 86 -9.27 -24.37 -7.70
C ALA A 86 -10.01 -23.38 -8.62
N PRO A 87 -11.33 -23.51 -8.87
CA PRO A 87 -12.08 -22.52 -9.63
C PRO A 87 -12.07 -21.12 -9.00
N SER A 88 -12.07 -21.03 -7.65
CA SER A 88 -12.02 -19.75 -6.93
C SER A 88 -10.68 -19.05 -7.12
N LEU A 89 -9.58 -19.80 -7.21
CA LEU A 89 -8.25 -19.23 -7.50
C LEU A 89 -8.17 -18.64 -8.91
N GLY A 90 -8.93 -19.20 -9.87
CA GLY A 90 -9.06 -18.64 -11.22
C GLY A 90 -9.73 -17.27 -11.28
N LEU A 91 -10.49 -16.90 -10.24
CA LEU A 91 -11.15 -15.59 -10.11
C LEU A 91 -10.29 -14.55 -9.37
N ALA A 92 -9.05 -14.88 -9.02
CA ALA A 92 -8.16 -13.99 -8.27
C ALA A 92 -7.73 -12.76 -9.10
N GLY A 93 -8.36 -11.62 -8.81
CA GLY A 93 -8.01 -10.30 -9.35
C GLY A 93 -6.81 -9.64 -8.65
N GLN A 94 -6.56 -8.37 -8.96
CA GLN A 94 -5.43 -7.63 -8.42
C GLN A 94 -5.52 -7.37 -6.91
N GLY A 95 -6.73 -7.09 -6.39
CA GLY A 95 -6.92 -6.80 -4.96
C GLY A 95 -6.36 -7.88 -4.02
N VAL A 96 -6.66 -9.16 -4.27
CA VAL A 96 -6.10 -10.24 -3.45
C VAL A 96 -4.59 -10.36 -3.61
N ARG A 97 -4.04 -10.10 -4.81
CA ARG A 97 -2.59 -10.13 -5.06
C ARG A 97 -1.88 -9.02 -4.29
N ASP A 98 -2.46 -7.82 -4.26
CA ASP A 98 -1.90 -6.68 -3.53
C ASP A 98 -1.94 -6.90 -2.02
N THR A 99 -3.09 -7.36 -1.48
CA THR A 99 -3.24 -7.61 -0.05
C THR A 99 -2.38 -8.76 0.44
N THR A 100 -2.07 -9.75 -0.41
CA THR A 100 -1.26 -10.93 -0.05
C THR A 100 0.20 -10.84 -0.50
N ARG A 101 0.61 -9.78 -1.19
CA ARG A 101 1.95 -9.65 -1.79
C ARG A 101 3.08 -9.89 -0.78
N ILE A 102 2.93 -9.37 0.44
CA ILE A 102 3.97 -9.44 1.48
C ILE A 102 3.98 -10.79 2.23
N ALA A 103 2.96 -11.63 2.05
CA ALA A 103 2.91 -12.99 2.62
C ALA A 103 4.08 -13.88 2.15
N ALA A 104 4.72 -13.55 1.02
CA ALA A 104 5.87 -14.28 0.49
C ALA A 104 7.20 -13.99 1.22
N SER A 105 7.18 -13.24 2.32
CA SER A 105 8.38 -12.90 3.07
C SER A 105 8.99 -14.10 3.82
N ALA A 106 10.29 -14.05 4.11
CA ALA A 106 11.03 -15.13 4.76
C ALA A 106 10.53 -15.42 6.20
N PRO A 107 10.00 -16.63 6.49
CA PRO A 107 9.43 -16.96 7.80
C PRO A 107 10.41 -16.86 8.96
N GLU A 108 11.68 -17.23 8.74
CA GLU A 108 12.71 -17.25 9.78
C GLU A 108 13.00 -15.84 10.30
N LEU A 109 13.13 -14.87 9.39
CA LEU A 109 13.31 -13.46 9.73
C LEU A 109 12.10 -12.91 10.46
N TRP A 110 10.90 -13.15 9.94
CA TRP A 110 9.68 -12.61 10.54
C TRP A 110 9.36 -13.22 11.90
N THR A 111 9.75 -14.46 12.16
CA THR A 111 9.64 -15.06 13.50
C THR A 111 10.47 -14.28 14.53
N GLN A 112 11.68 -13.84 14.17
CA GLN A 112 12.53 -13.03 15.04
C GLN A 112 11.94 -11.63 15.25
N ILE A 113 11.49 -10.97 14.17
CA ILE A 113 10.87 -9.63 14.22
C ILE A 113 9.63 -9.64 15.13
N LEU A 114 8.73 -10.60 14.91
CA LEU A 114 7.48 -10.70 15.67
C LEU A 114 7.73 -11.13 17.11
N GLY A 115 8.73 -11.98 17.36
CA GLY A 115 9.14 -12.34 18.71
C GLY A 115 9.65 -11.13 19.51
N ALA A 116 10.50 -10.31 18.88
CA ALA A 116 11.08 -9.12 19.50
C ALA A 116 10.02 -8.04 19.79
N ASN A 117 9.01 -7.88 18.93
CA ASN A 117 7.98 -6.83 19.05
C ASN A 117 6.57 -7.40 19.36
N SER A 118 6.50 -8.47 20.14
CA SER A 118 5.25 -9.22 20.34
C SER A 118 4.17 -8.43 21.08
N GLN A 119 4.52 -7.63 22.09
CA GLN A 119 3.55 -6.91 22.93
C GLN A 119 2.76 -5.84 22.13
N PRO A 120 3.40 -4.88 21.44
CA PRO A 120 2.68 -3.96 20.56
C PRO A 120 1.88 -4.65 19.45
N VAL A 121 2.42 -5.74 18.87
CA VAL A 121 1.73 -6.51 17.84
C VAL A 121 0.43 -7.14 18.35
N VAL A 122 0.46 -7.76 19.53
CA VAL A 122 -0.73 -8.36 20.16
C VAL A 122 -1.81 -7.30 20.40
N ALA A 123 -1.44 -6.14 20.94
CA ALA A 123 -2.40 -5.07 21.22
C ALA A 123 -3.16 -4.61 19.95
N VAL A 124 -2.49 -4.54 18.80
CA VAL A 124 -3.12 -4.18 17.52
C VAL A 124 -3.92 -5.34 16.95
N LEU A 125 -3.43 -6.58 17.05
CA LEU A 125 -4.15 -7.77 16.58
C LEU A 125 -5.46 -8.00 17.36
N ASP A 126 -5.47 -7.78 18.67
CA ASP A 126 -6.68 -7.94 19.50
C ASP A 126 -7.78 -6.98 19.06
N GLN A 127 -7.43 -5.71 18.76
CA GLN A 127 -8.37 -4.73 18.22
C GLN A 127 -8.89 -5.16 16.85
N LEU A 128 -7.99 -5.61 15.96
CA LEU A 128 -8.37 -6.08 14.63
C LEU A 128 -9.28 -7.32 14.70
N ALA A 129 -8.99 -8.26 15.60
CA ALA A 129 -9.79 -9.46 15.81
C ALA A 129 -11.18 -9.13 16.37
N ALA A 130 -11.28 -8.17 17.28
CA ALA A 130 -12.56 -7.68 17.78
C ALA A 130 -13.39 -7.03 16.66
N ASP A 131 -12.75 -6.23 15.80
CA ASP A 131 -13.42 -5.61 14.65
C ASP A 131 -13.90 -6.66 13.64
N LEU A 132 -13.06 -7.64 13.33
CA LEU A 132 -13.42 -8.78 12.48
C LEU A 132 -14.59 -9.58 13.04
N GLY A 133 -14.62 -9.81 14.35
CA GLY A 133 -15.72 -10.48 15.03
C GLY A 133 -17.04 -9.73 14.85
N ARG A 134 -17.06 -8.41 15.10
CA ARG A 134 -18.27 -7.58 14.95
C ARG A 134 -18.81 -7.59 13.52
N VAL A 135 -17.93 -7.50 12.52
CA VAL A 135 -18.34 -7.57 11.10
C VAL A 135 -18.85 -8.96 10.75
N THR A 136 -18.18 -10.01 11.24
CA THR A 136 -18.60 -11.39 11.01
C THR A 136 -20.00 -11.61 11.57
N ASP A 137 -20.29 -11.15 12.78
CA ASP A 137 -21.60 -11.27 13.40
C ASP A 137 -22.68 -10.49 12.63
N ALA A 138 -22.37 -9.27 12.18
CA ALA A 138 -23.26 -8.49 11.32
C ALA A 138 -23.56 -9.17 9.98
N LEU A 139 -22.57 -9.89 9.41
CA LEU A 139 -22.73 -10.63 8.14
C LEU A 139 -23.52 -11.94 8.30
N ARG A 140 -23.63 -12.50 9.51
CA ARG A 140 -24.46 -13.69 9.76
C ARG A 140 -25.96 -13.40 9.60
N ASP A 141 -26.38 -12.18 9.92
CA ASP A 141 -27.74 -11.68 9.68
C ASP A 141 -27.70 -10.21 9.23
N PRO A 142 -27.57 -9.95 7.91
CA PRO A 142 -27.50 -8.59 7.37
C PRO A 142 -28.79 -7.77 7.53
N ASP A 143 -29.92 -8.41 7.85
CA ASP A 143 -31.22 -7.75 8.01
C ASP A 143 -31.56 -7.45 9.49
N ALA A 144 -30.82 -8.04 10.43
CA ALA A 144 -30.89 -7.67 11.83
C ALA A 144 -30.61 -6.17 12.03
N ALA A 145 -31.30 -5.61 13.04
CA ALA A 145 -31.19 -4.20 13.37
C ALA A 145 -29.73 -3.82 13.69
N GLY A 146 -29.15 -2.95 12.86
CA GLY A 146 -27.79 -2.43 13.05
C GLY A 146 -26.71 -3.12 12.22
N SER A 147 -26.94 -4.31 11.66
CA SER A 147 -25.92 -5.07 10.91
C SER A 147 -25.32 -4.29 9.75
N ARG A 148 -26.17 -3.72 8.88
CA ARG A 148 -25.72 -2.90 7.74
C ARG A 148 -24.92 -1.67 8.18
N ARG A 149 -25.28 -1.06 9.32
CA ARG A 149 -24.55 0.08 9.89
C ARG A 149 -23.16 -0.35 10.36
N THR A 150 -23.04 -1.49 11.05
CA THR A 150 -21.74 -2.03 11.48
C THR A 150 -20.80 -2.27 10.30
N ILE A 151 -21.33 -2.83 9.20
CA ILE A 151 -20.56 -3.07 7.98
C ILE A 151 -20.10 -1.72 7.38
N ALA A 152 -21.02 -0.77 7.22
CA ALA A 152 -20.72 0.55 6.66
C ALA A 152 -19.69 1.33 7.51
N ASP A 153 -19.86 1.35 8.83
CA ASP A 153 -18.94 2.00 9.76
C ASP A 153 -17.53 1.40 9.70
N THR A 154 -17.43 0.07 9.60
CA THR A 154 -16.13 -0.60 9.43
C THR A 154 -15.44 -0.15 8.15
N MET A 155 -16.17 -0.12 7.03
CA MET A 155 -15.62 0.34 5.75
C MET A 155 -15.21 1.82 5.81
N GLN A 156 -16.03 2.68 6.41
CA GLN A 156 -15.74 4.09 6.58
C GLN A 156 -14.47 4.31 7.41
N ARG A 157 -14.35 3.66 8.57
CA ARG A 157 -13.15 3.73 9.42
C ARG A 157 -11.91 3.24 8.69
N GLY A 158 -12.04 2.22 7.82
CA GLY A 158 -10.98 1.76 6.94
C GLY A 158 -10.51 2.85 5.97
N ASN A 159 -11.46 3.54 5.31
CA ASN A 159 -11.16 4.64 4.40
C ASN A 159 -10.46 5.80 5.14
N GLU A 160 -10.97 6.21 6.30
CA GLU A 160 -10.36 7.23 7.15
C GLU A 160 -8.94 6.84 7.59
N GLY A 161 -8.71 5.55 7.87
CA GLY A 161 -7.37 5.02 8.17
C GLY A 161 -6.39 5.17 7.01
N VAL A 162 -6.83 4.85 5.78
CA VAL A 162 -6.01 5.02 4.56
C VAL A 162 -5.71 6.50 4.30
N GLU A 163 -6.69 7.40 4.49
CA GLU A 163 -6.49 8.85 4.37
C GLU A 163 -5.41 9.37 5.33
N ARG A 164 -5.07 8.67 6.43
CA ARG A 164 -3.99 9.13 7.33
C ARG A 164 -2.58 8.85 6.79
N LEU A 165 -2.43 8.06 5.73
CA LEU A 165 -1.13 7.77 5.14
C LEU A 165 -0.64 8.97 4.32
N PRO A 166 0.65 9.34 4.39
CA PRO A 166 1.19 10.44 3.62
C PRO A 166 1.19 10.12 2.10
N GLY A 167 0.66 11.03 1.28
CA GLY A 167 0.76 10.96 -0.19
C GLY A 167 2.17 11.27 -0.72
N LYS A 168 2.40 11.16 -2.04
CA LYS A 168 3.71 11.41 -2.70
C LYS A 168 4.37 12.76 -2.37
N HIS A 169 3.58 13.75 -1.93
CA HIS A 169 4.04 15.08 -1.50
C HIS A 169 3.84 15.37 -0.01
N GLY A 170 3.59 14.35 0.83
CA GLY A 170 3.31 14.52 2.25
C GLY A 170 1.98 15.21 2.58
N GLN A 171 1.15 15.48 1.56
CA GLN A 171 -0.20 16.02 1.72
C GLN A 171 -1.24 14.94 1.40
N ASN A 172 -2.29 14.93 2.21
CA ASN A 172 -3.46 14.10 2.03
C ASN A 172 -4.40 14.74 1.00
N ARG A 173 -3.98 14.74 -0.27
CA ARG A 173 -4.83 15.23 -1.37
C ARG A 173 -5.72 14.09 -1.82
N ARG A 174 -7.04 14.32 -1.83
CA ARG A 174 -7.96 13.43 -2.55
C ARG A 174 -7.57 13.48 -4.02
N PHE A 175 -7.38 12.33 -4.64
CA PHE A 175 -7.16 12.23 -6.07
C PHE A 175 -8.44 11.70 -6.71
N GLU A 176 -8.74 12.19 -7.90
CA GLU A 176 -9.75 11.58 -8.75
C GLU A 176 -9.06 10.60 -9.69
N GLN A 177 -9.77 9.56 -10.13
CA GLN A 177 -9.19 8.48 -10.92
C GLN A 177 -9.90 8.35 -12.26
N LEU A 178 -9.12 8.04 -13.29
CA LEU A 178 -9.63 7.60 -14.58
C LEU A 178 -8.95 6.28 -14.97
N VAL A 179 -9.72 5.37 -15.57
CA VAL A 179 -9.20 4.07 -15.99
C VAL A 179 -9.10 4.04 -17.49
N VAL A 180 -7.87 3.94 -18.01
CA VAL A 180 -7.57 3.91 -19.43
C VAL A 180 -7.30 2.48 -19.87
N MET A 181 -8.00 2.00 -20.89
CA MET A 181 -7.67 0.71 -21.51
C MET A 181 -6.43 0.87 -22.38
N VAL A 182 -5.38 0.14 -22.04
CA VAL A 182 -4.09 0.18 -22.72
C VAL A 182 -3.89 -1.13 -23.45
N ASN A 183 -3.78 -1.09 -24.78
CA ASN A 183 -3.48 -2.29 -25.56
C ASN A 183 -2.12 -2.87 -25.15
N ASP A 184 -2.01 -4.19 -25.13
CA ASP A 184 -0.75 -4.88 -24.85
C ASP A 184 0.16 -4.85 -26.09
N ALA A 185 0.75 -3.67 -26.34
CA ALA A 185 1.68 -3.42 -27.43
C ALA A 185 2.82 -2.49 -26.98
N PRO A 186 4.03 -2.64 -27.56
CA PRO A 186 5.14 -1.75 -27.24
C PRO A 186 4.80 -0.27 -27.42
N GLY A 187 5.21 0.54 -26.45
CA GLY A 187 5.07 2.01 -26.50
C GLY A 187 3.71 2.57 -26.10
N GLN A 188 2.69 1.75 -25.80
CA GLN A 188 1.36 2.27 -25.44
C GLN A 188 1.37 3.09 -24.15
N LEU A 189 2.07 2.64 -23.11
CA LEU A 189 2.21 3.45 -21.88
C LEU A 189 2.97 4.76 -22.13
N ALA A 190 4.02 4.73 -22.95
CA ALA A 190 4.77 5.94 -23.30
C ALA A 190 3.87 6.94 -24.05
N ARG A 191 3.05 6.45 -24.97
CA ARG A 191 2.04 7.27 -25.66
C ARG A 191 1.04 7.85 -24.67
N LEU A 192 0.51 7.05 -23.74
CA LEU A 192 -0.44 7.52 -22.73
C LEU A 192 0.14 8.67 -21.91
N PHE A 193 1.37 8.52 -21.42
CA PHE A 193 2.03 9.59 -20.66
C PHE A 193 2.36 10.82 -21.50
N SER A 194 2.72 10.64 -22.78
CA SER A 194 2.92 11.77 -23.70
C SER A 194 1.62 12.54 -23.92
N ASP A 195 0.52 11.81 -24.18
CA ASP A 195 -0.79 12.39 -24.42
C ASP A 195 -1.32 13.15 -23.19
N LEU A 196 -1.10 12.60 -21.99
CA LEU A 196 -1.40 13.28 -20.71
C LEU A 196 -0.52 14.53 -20.51
N GLY A 197 0.77 14.44 -20.83
CA GLY A 197 1.69 15.57 -20.79
C GLY A 197 1.28 16.71 -21.73
N ASP A 198 0.87 16.39 -22.95
CA ASP A 198 0.38 17.35 -23.95
C ASP A 198 -0.95 18.01 -23.52
N LEU A 199 -1.75 17.33 -22.70
CA LEU A 199 -2.95 17.86 -22.08
C LEU A 199 -2.65 18.73 -20.84
N GLY A 200 -1.40 18.77 -20.38
CA GLY A 200 -1.01 19.43 -19.13
C GLY A 200 -1.50 18.70 -17.88
N VAL A 201 -1.80 17.40 -17.98
CA VAL A 201 -2.29 16.58 -16.87
C VAL A 201 -1.11 15.92 -16.15
N ASN A 202 -0.93 16.26 -14.88
CA ASN A 202 0.03 15.58 -14.02
C ASN A 202 -0.51 14.23 -13.54
N VAL A 203 0.33 13.20 -13.55
CA VAL A 203 -0.03 11.87 -13.03
C VAL A 203 0.47 11.73 -11.59
N GLU A 204 -0.46 11.68 -10.66
CA GLU A 204 -0.20 11.57 -9.23
C GLU A 204 0.10 10.13 -8.85
N ASP A 205 -0.62 9.16 -9.43
CA ASP A 205 -0.32 7.74 -9.28
C ASP A 205 -0.74 6.93 -10.51
N LEU A 206 -0.12 5.77 -10.68
CA LEU A 206 -0.44 4.82 -11.75
C LEU A 206 -0.55 3.42 -11.15
N ARG A 207 -1.66 2.73 -11.43
CA ARG A 207 -1.77 1.28 -11.25
C ARG A 207 -2.09 0.62 -12.59
N LEU A 208 -1.49 -0.54 -12.81
CA LEU A 208 -1.69 -1.33 -14.02
C LEU A 208 -2.26 -2.70 -13.66
N GLU A 209 -3.49 -2.94 -14.05
CA GLU A 209 -4.13 -4.24 -13.91
C GLU A 209 -4.08 -5.01 -15.24
N HIS A 210 -3.76 -6.30 -15.15
CA HIS A 210 -3.78 -7.20 -16.30
C HIS A 210 -4.87 -8.25 -16.07
N SER A 211 -5.81 -8.34 -17.00
CA SER A 211 -6.79 -9.43 -17.00
C SER A 211 -6.15 -10.67 -17.64
N PRO A 212 -6.12 -11.84 -16.96
CA PRO A 212 -5.58 -13.06 -17.54
C PRO A 212 -6.29 -13.41 -18.86
N GLY A 213 -5.53 -13.44 -19.97
CA GLY A 213 -6.04 -13.79 -21.29
C GLY A 213 -6.61 -12.62 -22.12
N ALA A 214 -6.59 -11.38 -21.62
CA ALA A 214 -6.95 -10.19 -22.39
C ALA A 214 -5.70 -9.58 -23.05
N ALA A 215 -5.82 -9.11 -24.29
CA ALA A 215 -4.76 -8.39 -25.02
C ALA A 215 -4.69 -6.89 -24.66
N PHE A 216 -5.15 -6.52 -23.48
CA PHE A 216 -5.16 -5.16 -22.96
C PHE A 216 -5.02 -5.17 -21.44
N GLY A 217 -4.39 -4.12 -20.91
CA GLY A 217 -4.36 -3.78 -19.49
C GLY A 217 -5.27 -2.60 -19.18
N LEU A 218 -5.59 -2.42 -17.90
CA LEU A 218 -6.28 -1.24 -17.38
C LEU A 218 -5.26 -0.40 -16.62
N ALA A 219 -5.04 0.84 -17.08
CA ALA A 219 -4.21 1.83 -16.42
C ALA A 219 -5.10 2.77 -15.61
N GLU A 220 -5.11 2.60 -14.30
CA GLU A 220 -5.76 3.50 -13.36
C GLU A 220 -4.82 4.67 -13.08
N ILE A 221 -5.21 5.86 -13.53
CA ILE A 221 -4.44 7.10 -13.40
C ILE A 221 -5.09 7.96 -12.32
N SER A 222 -4.36 8.25 -11.25
CA SER A 222 -4.78 9.21 -10.24
C SER A 222 -4.31 10.61 -10.65
N VAL A 223 -5.22 11.58 -10.61
CA VAL A 223 -4.98 12.98 -10.99
C VAL A 223 -5.55 13.94 -9.95
N GLU A 224 -5.20 15.23 -10.04
CA GLU A 224 -5.74 16.26 -9.17
C GLU A 224 -7.28 16.37 -9.30
N PRO A 225 -8.01 16.71 -8.22
CA PRO A 225 -9.47 16.87 -8.31
C PRO A 225 -9.91 17.92 -9.30
N GLY A 226 -11.03 17.66 -9.99
CA GLY A 226 -11.64 18.61 -10.92
C GLY A 226 -11.08 18.57 -12.33
N ILE A 227 -10.05 17.74 -12.61
CA ILE A 227 -9.50 17.60 -13.96
C ILE A 227 -9.83 16.26 -14.65
N VAL A 228 -10.51 15.31 -13.98
CA VAL A 228 -10.84 14.01 -14.60
C VAL A 228 -11.73 14.13 -15.83
N ALA A 229 -12.75 14.98 -15.81
CA ALA A 229 -13.62 15.17 -16.97
C ALA A 229 -12.85 15.72 -18.18
N TYR A 230 -11.95 16.68 -17.93
CA TYR A 230 -11.07 17.25 -18.95
C TYR A 230 -10.06 16.21 -19.48
N ALA A 231 -9.40 15.47 -18.59
CA ALA A 231 -8.44 14.44 -18.96
C ALA A 231 -9.09 13.30 -19.76
N THR A 232 -10.28 12.86 -19.34
CA THR A 232 -11.10 11.85 -20.02
C THR A 232 -11.40 12.28 -21.45
N ALA A 233 -11.99 13.48 -21.63
CA ALA A 233 -12.33 13.98 -22.95
C ALA A 233 -11.09 14.12 -23.86
N GLY A 234 -9.99 14.67 -23.33
CA GLY A 234 -8.74 14.84 -24.08
C GLY A 234 -8.09 13.52 -24.50
N LEU A 235 -8.23 12.46 -23.69
CA LEU A 235 -7.77 11.12 -24.02
C LEU A 235 -8.68 10.42 -25.04
N GLU A 236 -10.00 10.58 -24.92
CA GLU A 236 -10.97 10.06 -25.90
C GLU A 236 -10.74 10.68 -27.29
N GLU A 237 -10.49 11.99 -27.37
CA GLU A 237 -10.10 12.68 -28.61
C GLU A 237 -8.82 12.10 -29.24
N ARG A 238 -7.92 11.55 -28.40
CA ARG A 238 -6.68 10.89 -28.82
C ARG A 238 -6.84 9.39 -29.07
N ASN A 239 -8.08 8.91 -29.15
CA ASN A 239 -8.49 7.52 -29.39
C ASN A 239 -8.10 6.55 -28.28
N TRP A 240 -7.95 7.03 -27.05
CA TRP A 240 -7.95 6.16 -25.88
C TRP A 240 -9.36 5.71 -25.59
N ARG A 241 -9.48 4.49 -25.08
CA ARG A 241 -10.76 4.00 -24.54
C ARG A 241 -10.70 4.11 -23.03
N ILE A 242 -11.67 4.82 -22.46
CA ILE A 242 -11.79 4.97 -21.01
C ILE A 242 -12.76 3.90 -20.52
N ALA A 243 -12.34 3.10 -19.56
CA ALA A 243 -13.24 2.19 -18.86
C ALA A 243 -14.14 3.05 -17.97
N GLY A 244 -15.46 2.99 -18.22
CA GLY A 244 -16.42 3.93 -17.67
C GLY A 244 -16.30 4.11 -16.16
N MET A 245 -16.43 5.38 -15.71
CA MET A 245 -16.55 5.73 -14.30
C MET A 245 -17.81 5.04 -13.76
N GLY A 246 -17.64 3.97 -12.99
CA GLY A 246 -18.75 3.36 -12.27
C GLY A 246 -19.26 4.33 -11.21
N ASN A 247 -20.28 5.11 -11.57
CA ASN A 247 -21.29 5.66 -10.68
C ASN A 247 -22.49 6.11 -11.54
N ASP A 248 -23.24 5.13 -12.01
CA ASP A 248 -24.70 5.20 -12.17
C ASP A 248 -25.30 3.96 -11.46
#